data_AF-A0A0Q4NG20-F1
#
_entry.id   AF-A0A0Q4NG20-F1
#
_cell.length_a   1.000
_cell.length_b   1.000
_cell.length_c   1.000
_cell.angle_alpha   90.00
_cell.angle_beta   90.00
_cell.angle_gamma   90.00
#
_symmetry.space_group_name_H-M   'P 1'
#
loop_
_entity.id
_entity.type
_entity.pdbx_description
1 polymer ?
#
loop_
_entity_poly.entity_id
_entity_poly.type
_entity_poly.pdbx_seq_one_letter_code
_entity_poly.pdbx_strand_id
1 'polypeptide(L)'
;MKMLYCLVCRDVFSVRQDRERTCICGQSKCRYEDDSVTVTYTGPAVMLGFANSLMAGAIRDQITHQDHGLNYLPFPMEDQLQGRQFQGWVIPYGADALNKLDDHPDWDSLKVAREGYVDTE
;
A
#
# COMPACT_ATOMS: atom_id res chain seq x y z
N MET A 1 -9.87 -0.80 -0.02
CA MET A 1 -9.24 -0.52 -1.33
C MET A 1 -8.08 -1.48 -1.52
N LYS A 2 -7.76 -1.86 -2.76
CA LYS A 2 -6.56 -2.65 -3.11
C LYS A 2 -5.51 -1.73 -3.73
N MET A 3 -4.27 -1.82 -3.28
CA MET A 3 -3.13 -1.07 -3.81
C MET A 3 -1.97 -2.01 -4.07
N LEU A 4 -1.15 -1.70 -5.06
CA LEU A 4 0.06 -2.48 -5.35
C LEU A 4 1.29 -1.69 -4.92
N TYR A 5 2.24 -2.36 -4.26
CA TYR A 5 3.55 -1.85 -3.90
C TYR A 5 4.62 -2.53 -4.75
N CYS A 6 5.35 -1.76 -5.55
CA CYS A 6 6.47 -2.27 -6.35
C CYS A 6 7.71 -2.44 -5.48
N LEU A 7 8.31 -3.63 -5.45
CA LEU A 7 9.52 -3.91 -4.67
C LEU A 7 10.78 -3.27 -5.29
N VAL A 8 10.73 -2.85 -6.56
CA VAL A 8 11.89 -2.32 -7.29
C VAL A 8 12.01 -0.81 -7.13
N CYS A 9 10.95 -0.05 -7.47
CA CYS A 9 10.98 1.42 -7.33
C CYS A 9 10.23 1.94 -6.11
N ARG A 10 9.66 1.06 -5.28
CA ARG A 10 8.91 1.41 -4.06
C ARG A 10 7.66 2.26 -4.31
N ASP A 11 7.18 2.26 -5.56
CA ASP A 11 5.97 2.98 -5.95
C ASP A 11 4.73 2.28 -5.40
N VAL A 12 3.79 3.07 -4.89
CA VAL A 12 2.50 2.62 -4.35
C VAL A 12 1.41 3.21 -5.22
N PHE A 13 0.60 2.36 -5.83
CA PHE A 13 -0.48 2.82 -6.70
C PHE A 13 -1.78 2.05 -6.49
N SER A 14 -2.89 2.77 -6.62
CA SER A 14 -4.22 2.18 -6.52
C SER A 14 -4.59 1.42 -7.79
N VAL A 15 -5.12 0.22 -7.58
CA VAL A 15 -5.74 -0.57 -8.64
C VAL A 15 -7.06 0.10 -8.99
N ARG A 16 -7.33 0.31 -10.29
CA ARG A 16 -8.59 0.90 -10.76
C ARG A 16 -9.26 -0.03 -11.77
N GLN A 17 -10.59 -0.02 -11.77
CA GLN A 17 -11.40 -0.90 -12.63
C GLN A 17 -11.34 -0.51 -14.11
N ASP A 18 -11.06 0.76 -14.41
CA ASP A 18 -11.14 1.33 -15.76
C ASP A 18 -9.92 1.02 -16.64
N ARG A 19 -8.77 0.67 -16.04
CA ARG A 19 -7.52 0.47 -16.79
C ARG A 19 -6.47 -0.31 -16.01
N GLU A 20 -5.56 -0.92 -16.77
CA GLU A 20 -4.30 -1.41 -16.22
C GLU A 20 -3.46 -0.25 -15.67
N ARG A 21 -2.79 -0.50 -14.55
CA ARG A 21 -1.88 0.45 -13.91
C ARG A 21 -0.50 -0.20 -13.83
N THR A 22 0.52 0.61 -14.03
CA THR A 22 1.92 0.20 -14.02
C THR A 22 2.68 1.11 -13.06
N CYS A 23 3.67 0.57 -12.33
CA CYS A 23 4.60 1.37 -11.53
C CYS A 23 5.31 2.42 -12.40
N ILE A 24 5.88 3.44 -11.78
CA ILE A 24 6.81 4.39 -12.45
C ILE A 24 7.95 3.66 -13.18
N CYS A 25 8.35 2.49 -12.70
CA CYS A 25 9.43 1.67 -13.23
C CYS A 25 9.10 0.77 -14.43
N GLY A 26 7.83 0.61 -14.80
CA GLY A 26 7.40 -0.36 -15.81
C GLY A 26 7.38 -1.84 -15.39
N GLN A 27 8.07 -2.24 -14.32
CA GLN A 27 8.28 -3.65 -13.95
C GLN A 27 7.11 -4.33 -13.24
N SER A 28 6.20 -3.57 -12.64
CA SER A 28 5.05 -4.12 -11.92
C SER A 28 3.75 -3.52 -12.45
N LYS A 29 2.76 -4.38 -12.69
CA LYS A 29 1.47 -3.99 -13.27
C LYS A 29 0.33 -4.67 -12.56
N CYS A 30 -0.86 -4.06 -12.60
CA CYS A 30 -2.07 -4.68 -12.11
C CYS A 30 -3.32 -4.22 -12.87
N ARG A 31 -4.34 -5.08 -12.89
CA ARG A 31 -5.64 -4.84 -13.50
C ARG A 31 -6.73 -5.59 -12.71
N TYR A 32 -7.94 -5.02 -12.65
CA TYR A 32 -9.12 -5.78 -12.23
C TYR A 32 -9.58 -6.71 -13.35
N GLU A 33 -9.95 -7.93 -12.99
CA GLU A 33 -10.66 -8.83 -13.89
C GLU A 33 -12.10 -8.38 -14.12
N ASP A 34 -12.77 -9.00 -15.09
CA ASP A 34 -14.14 -8.67 -15.49
C ASP A 34 -15.16 -8.80 -14.33
N ASP A 35 -14.83 -9.63 -13.33
CA ASP A 35 -15.65 -9.81 -12.12
C ASP A 35 -15.62 -8.59 -11.16
N SER A 36 -14.79 -7.57 -11.45
CA SER A 36 -14.63 -6.36 -10.65
C SER A 36 -14.18 -6.57 -9.20
N VAL A 37 -13.81 -7.80 -8.84
CA VAL A 37 -13.44 -8.22 -7.48
C VAL A 37 -12.00 -8.71 -7.48
N THR A 38 -11.65 -9.56 -8.42
CA THR A 38 -10.35 -10.17 -8.56
C THR A 38 -9.38 -9.17 -9.16
N VAL A 39 -8.20 -9.05 -8.55
CA VAL A 39 -7.12 -8.24 -9.08
C VAL A 39 -5.99 -9.15 -9.47
N THR A 40 -5.54 -8.95 -10.70
CA THR A 40 -4.41 -9.66 -11.25
C THR A 40 -3.23 -8.70 -11.34
N TYR A 41 -2.06 -9.18 -10.94
CA TYR A 41 -0.83 -8.37 -10.98
C TYR A 41 0.36 -9.19 -11.45
N THR A 42 1.35 -8.49 -12.02
CA THR A 42 2.58 -9.06 -12.55
C THR A 42 3.80 -8.30 -12.02
N GLY A 43 4.95 -8.98 -12.00
CA GLY A 43 6.24 -8.43 -11.59
C GLY A 43 6.56 -8.52 -10.08
N PRO A 44 7.70 -7.95 -9.66
CA PRO A 44 8.17 -7.98 -8.27
C PRO A 44 7.40 -6.97 -7.42
N ALA A 45 6.18 -7.35 -7.00
CA ALA A 45 5.28 -6.49 -6.25
C ALA A 45 4.52 -7.22 -5.14
N VAL A 46 4.03 -6.45 -4.18
CA VAL A 46 3.23 -6.90 -3.04
C VAL A 46 1.90 -6.16 -3.03
N MET A 47 0.81 -6.88 -2.78
CA MET A 47 -0.51 -6.27 -2.68
C MET A 47 -0.75 -5.77 -1.25
N LEU A 48 -1.27 -4.55 -1.15
CA LEU A 48 -1.69 -3.90 0.08
C LEU A 48 -3.21 -3.73 0.08
N GLY A 49 -3.81 -3.95 1.24
CA GLY A 49 -5.22 -3.69 1.45
C GLY A 49 -5.42 -2.80 2.67
N PHE A 50 -6.47 -1.98 2.62
CA PHE A 50 -7.00 -1.31 3.80
C PHE A 50 -8.52 -1.22 3.68
N ALA A 51 -9.22 -1.24 4.81
CA ALA A 51 -10.66 -1.05 4.82
C ALA A 51 -11.01 0.42 4.55
N ASN A 52 -11.92 0.65 3.59
CA ASN A 52 -12.39 2.01 3.27
C ASN A 52 -13.05 2.68 4.47
N SER A 53 -13.75 1.91 5.31
CA SER A 53 -14.39 2.42 6.53
C SER A 53 -13.36 2.94 7.54
N LEU A 54 -12.23 2.25 7.73
CA LEU A 54 -11.16 2.67 8.64
C LEU A 54 -10.47 3.93 8.13
N MET A 55 -10.16 4.00 6.83
CA MET A 55 -9.59 5.20 6.23
C MET A 55 -10.56 6.39 6.31
N ALA A 56 -11.84 6.17 5.99
CA ALA A 56 -12.86 7.22 6.08
C ALA A 56 -13.06 7.70 7.53
N GLY A 57 -12.97 6.80 8.51
CA GLY A 57 -12.96 7.13 9.93
C GLY A 57 -11.79 8.02 10.29
N ALA A 58 -10.56 7.61 9.94
CA ALA A 58 -9.35 8.39 10.20
C ALA A 58 -9.39 9.79 9.56
N ILE A 59 -9.90 9.90 8.32
CA ILE A 59 -10.09 11.21 7.65
C ILE A 59 -11.13 12.06 8.39
N ARG A 60 -12.25 11.46 8.79
CA ARG A 60 -13.28 12.17 9.55
C ARG A 60 -12.73 12.68 10.87
N ASP A 61 -12.01 11.84 11.61
CA ASP A 61 -11.41 12.21 12.89
C ASP A 61 -10.40 13.33 12.70
N GLN A 62 -9.57 13.27 11.66
CA GLN A 62 -8.62 14.33 11.32
C GLN A 62 -9.35 15.65 11.05
N ILE A 63 -10.53 15.60 10.42
CA ILE A 63 -11.35 16.79 10.18
C ILE A 63 -11.99 17.30 11.47
N THR A 64 -12.58 16.41 12.26
CA THR A 64 -13.25 16.76 13.52
C THR A 64 -12.30 17.40 14.51
N HIS A 65 -11.05 16.93 14.58
CA HIS A 65 -10.03 17.46 15.48
C HIS A 65 -9.29 18.68 14.91
N GLN A 66 -9.65 19.14 13.71
CA GLN A 66 -9.04 20.29 13.07
C GLN A 66 -7.53 20.15 12.82
N ASP A 67 -7.03 18.93 12.59
CA ASP A 67 -5.61 18.67 12.29
C ASP A 67 -5.26 19.04 10.82
N HIS A 68 -5.76 20.20 10.36
CA HIS A 68 -5.64 20.72 8.98
C HIS A 68 -4.42 21.63 8.77
N GLY A 69 -3.70 21.95 9.84
CA GLY A 69 -2.38 22.57 9.77
C GLY A 69 -2.28 24.01 9.25
N LEU A 70 -3.33 24.85 9.20
CA LEU A 70 -3.17 26.21 8.63
C LEU A 70 -3.82 27.40 9.33
N ASN A 71 -4.55 27.27 10.45
CA ASN A 71 -5.01 28.46 11.18
C ASN A 71 -4.95 28.24 12.69
N TYR A 72 -4.20 29.11 13.37
CA TYR A 72 -4.08 29.25 14.83
C TYR A 72 -3.26 28.18 15.55
N LEU A 73 -1.94 28.32 15.59
CA LEU A 73 -1.21 28.28 16.87
C LEU A 73 0.03 29.19 16.79
N PRO A 74 0.15 30.24 17.63
CA PRO A 74 1.44 30.87 17.88
C PRO A 74 2.36 29.86 18.60
N PHE A 75 3.65 29.87 18.23
CA PHE A 75 4.70 28.97 18.74
C PHE A 75 4.69 28.72 20.27
N PRO A 76 5.25 27.59 20.76
CA PRO A 76 5.61 26.36 20.05
C PRO A 76 4.72 25.19 20.53
N MET A 77 3.95 24.59 19.63
CA MET A 77 3.33 23.29 19.86
C MET A 77 3.67 22.39 18.67
N GLU A 78 4.90 21.89 18.68
CA GLU A 78 5.35 20.81 17.77
C GLU A 78 4.54 19.51 17.97
N ASP A 79 3.84 19.36 19.10
CA ASP A 79 3.21 18.10 19.52
C ASP A 79 1.75 17.88 19.07
N GLN A 80 1.09 18.83 18.38
CA GLN A 80 -0.37 18.74 18.16
C GLN A 80 -0.82 18.32 16.76
N LEU A 81 0.07 18.29 15.76
CA LEU A 81 -0.29 17.79 14.43
C LEU A 81 0.00 16.29 14.32
N GLN A 82 -0.80 15.48 15.00
CA GLN A 82 -0.69 14.03 14.89
C GLN A 82 -1.59 13.51 13.75
N GLY A 83 -0.97 12.89 12.74
CA GLY A 83 -1.71 12.20 11.69
C GLY A 83 -2.56 11.07 12.27
N ARG A 84 -3.83 11.01 11.86
CA ARG A 84 -4.73 9.93 12.30
C ARG A 84 -4.36 8.62 11.63
N GLN A 85 -4.21 7.58 12.43
CA GLN A 85 -3.76 6.27 11.97
C GLN A 85 -4.94 5.44 11.49
N PHE A 86 -4.72 4.64 10.45
CA PHE A 86 -5.61 3.56 10.06
C PHE A 86 -4.78 2.30 9.79
N GLN A 87 -5.38 1.14 9.98
CA GLN A 87 -4.70 -0.12 9.76
C GLN A 87 -4.77 -0.52 8.28
N GLY A 88 -3.60 -0.80 7.72
CA GLY A 88 -3.45 -1.52 6.45
C GLY A 88 -2.89 -2.92 6.69
N TRP A 89 -3.06 -3.80 5.71
CA TRP A 89 -2.54 -5.15 5.72
C TRP A 89 -1.78 -5.45 4.43
N VAL A 90 -0.69 -6.19 4.59
CA VAL A 90 0.00 -6.84 3.47
C VAL A 90 -0.80 -8.09 3.12
N ILE A 91 -1.29 -8.18 1.89
CA ILE A 91 -2.07 -9.34 1.47
C ILE A 91 -1.09 -10.44 1.05
N PRO A 92 -1.16 -11.64 1.68
CA PRO A 92 -0.23 -12.71 1.39
C PRO A 92 -0.39 -13.22 -0.05
N TYR A 93 0.71 -13.77 -0.55
CA TYR A 93 0.74 -14.49 -1.81
C TYR A 93 -0.20 -15.70 -1.77
N GLY A 94 -1.06 -15.84 -2.78
CA GLY A 94 -2.00 -16.98 -2.88
C GLY A 94 -3.36 -16.77 -2.21
N ALA A 95 -3.71 -15.55 -1.79
CA ALA A 95 -5.08 -15.25 -1.41
C ALA A 95 -6.03 -15.38 -2.64
N ASP A 96 -7.12 -16.14 -2.50
CA ASP A 96 -7.98 -16.57 -3.62
C ASP A 96 -8.62 -15.43 -4.45
N ALA A 97 -8.71 -14.22 -3.88
CA ALA A 97 -9.23 -13.04 -4.57
C ALA A 97 -8.15 -12.26 -5.36
N LEU A 98 -6.93 -12.80 -5.44
CA LEU A 98 -5.76 -12.20 -6.08
C LEU A 98 -4.99 -13.26 -6.88
N ASN A 99 -5.27 -13.35 -8.17
CA ASN A 99 -4.51 -14.22 -9.05
C ASN A 99 -3.20 -13.53 -9.42
N LYS A 100 -2.06 -14.11 -9.06
CA LYS A 100 -0.79 -13.69 -9.64
C LYS A 100 -0.60 -14.45 -10.95
N LEU A 101 -0.40 -13.73 -12.06
CA LEU A 101 -0.03 -14.38 -13.31
C LEU A 101 1.44 -14.80 -13.22
N ASP A 102 1.68 -16.10 -13.44
CA ASP A 102 3.01 -16.69 -13.36
C ASP A 102 3.91 -16.14 -14.48
N ASP A 103 4.94 -15.39 -14.09
CA ASP A 103 6.12 -15.07 -14.89
C ASP A 103 7.36 -14.95 -13.96
N HIS A 104 7.88 -16.11 -13.53
CA HIS A 104 9.31 -16.46 -13.27
C HIS A 104 10.15 -15.68 -12.19
N PRO A 105 11.44 -16.06 -11.94
CA PRO A 105 11.98 -17.17 -11.13
C PRO A 105 12.38 -16.84 -9.68
N ASP A 106 12.50 -17.92 -8.91
CA ASP A 106 13.38 -18.19 -7.75
C ASP A 106 13.53 -17.13 -6.63
N TRP A 107 12.71 -17.36 -5.59
CA TRP A 107 12.61 -16.56 -4.37
C TRP A 107 13.69 -16.86 -3.33
N ASP A 108 14.54 -17.86 -3.51
CA ASP A 108 15.62 -18.13 -2.55
C ASP A 108 16.66 -17.00 -2.53
N SER A 109 16.75 -16.20 -3.59
CA SER A 109 17.58 -15.00 -3.67
C SER A 109 17.11 -13.83 -2.77
N LEU A 110 15.83 -13.78 -2.37
CA LEU A 110 15.26 -12.71 -1.54
C LEU A 110 15.23 -13.05 -0.04
N LYS A 111 15.40 -14.34 0.33
CA LYS A 111 15.53 -14.74 1.74
C LYS A 111 16.84 -14.23 2.37
N VAL A 112 17.88 -14.02 1.58
CA VAL A 112 19.21 -13.56 2.03
C VAL A 112 19.18 -12.11 2.58
N ALA A 113 18.19 -11.29 2.20
CA ALA A 113 18.04 -9.94 2.75
C ALA A 113 17.54 -9.92 4.22
N ARG A 114 17.10 -11.07 4.75
CA ARG A 114 16.51 -11.17 6.09
C ARG A 114 17.53 -11.47 7.20
N GLU A 115 18.75 -11.88 6.86
CA GLU A 115 19.80 -12.22 7.83
C GLU A 115 20.75 -11.06 8.18
N GLY A 116 20.55 -9.87 7.58
CA GLY A 116 21.39 -8.68 7.85
C GLY A 116 20.79 -7.64 8.81
N TYR A 117 19.54 -7.81 9.26
CA TYR A 117 18.89 -6.87 10.19
C TYR A 117 19.14 -7.32 11.62
N VAL A 118 20.36 -7.08 12.11
CA VAL A 118 20.64 -7.09 13.54
C VAL A 118 20.16 -5.74 14.07
N ASP A 119 19.10 -5.75 14.87
CA ASP A 119 18.73 -4.62 15.73
C ASP A 119 19.97 -4.27 16.58
N THR A 120 20.58 -3.12 16.30
CA THR A 120 21.46 -2.47 17.27
C THR A 120 20.63 -1.47 18.06
N GLU A 121 20.56 -1.75 19.36
CA GLU A 121 19.99 -0.95 20.46
C GLU A 121 20.32 0.54 20.42
#